data_AF-A0A7K2XKV4-F1
#
_entry.id   AF-A0A7K2XKV4-F1
#
_cell.length_a   1.000
_cell.length_b   1.000
_cell.length_c   1.000
_cell.angle_alpha   90.00
_cell.angle_beta   90.00
_cell.angle_gamma   90.00
#
_symmetry.space_group_name_H-M   'P 1'
#
loop_
_entity.id
_entity.type
_entity.pdbx_description
1 polymer ?
#
loop_
_entity_poly.entity_id
_entity_poly.type
_entity_poly.pdbx_seq_one_letter_code
_entity_poly.pdbx_strand_id
1 'polypeptide(L)'
;DGTVAYRELDSRANRLARLMAARGVGPEDLVAVAMHRSADLVTALLAVLKTGAGYLPVDPGYPADRIAYMLADARPALVLTTGDLTGPDGPGEALTGTLPASGPDPSPAA
;
A
#
# COMPACT_ATOMS: atom_id res chain seq x y z
N ASP A 1 -2.43 11.30 12.41
CA ASP A 1 -2.98 9.94 12.57
C ASP A 1 -4.22 9.94 13.45
N GLY A 2 -5.21 9.12 13.08
CA GLY A 2 -6.48 8.95 13.80
C GLY A 2 -6.78 7.49 14.12
N THR A 3 -7.80 7.24 14.94
CA THR A 3 -8.21 5.89 15.38
C THR A 3 -9.06 5.20 14.31
N VAL A 4 -8.76 3.94 14.00
CA VAL A 4 -9.53 3.12 13.06
C VAL A 4 -10.02 1.85 13.77
N ALA A 5 -11.31 1.54 13.64
CA ALA A 5 -11.86 0.30 14.19
C ALA A 5 -11.38 -0.92 13.40
N TYR A 6 -11.17 -2.05 14.08
CA TYR A 6 -10.71 -3.30 13.45
C TYR A 6 -11.55 -3.70 12.23
N ARG A 7 -12.88 -3.57 12.34
CA ARG A 7 -13.81 -3.95 11.26
C ARG A 7 -13.66 -3.06 10.03
N GLU A 8 -13.38 -1.77 10.24
CA GLU A 8 -13.16 -0.82 9.16
C GLU A 8 -11.77 -1.03 8.52
N LEU A 9 -10.75 -1.27 9.34
CA LEU A 9 -9.41 -1.63 8.87
C LEU A 9 -9.46 -2.89 7.98
N ASP A 10 -10.12 -3.95 8.44
CA ASP A 10 -10.27 -5.20 7.70
C ASP A 10 -11.04 -4.97 6.38
N SER A 11 -12.12 -4.19 6.43
CA SER A 11 -12.91 -3.86 5.24
C SER A 11 -12.10 -3.10 4.19
N ARG A 12 -11.29 -2.13 4.61
CA ARG A 12 -10.36 -1.40 3.72
C ARG A 12 -9.31 -2.34 3.12
N ALA A 13 -8.67 -3.16 3.95
CA ALA A 13 -7.65 -4.11 3.53
C ALA A 13 -8.22 -5.15 2.54
N ASN A 14 -9.43 -5.66 2.77
CA ASN A 14 -10.11 -6.60 1.87
C ASN A 14 -10.45 -5.97 0.52
N ARG A 15 -10.81 -4.68 0.47
CA ARG A 15 -11.03 -3.98 -0.80
C ARG A 15 -9.72 -3.85 -1.58
N LEU A 16 -8.65 -3.41 -0.92
CA LEU A 16 -7.34 -3.24 -1.55
C LEU A 16 -6.74 -4.58 -2.01
N ALA A 17 -6.86 -5.64 -1.20
CA ALA A 17 -6.40 -6.98 -1.55
C ALA A 17 -7.08 -7.50 -2.83
N ARG A 18 -8.41 -7.32 -2.94
CA ARG A 18 -9.15 -7.70 -4.16
C ARG A 18 -8.71 -6.92 -5.39
N LEU A 19 -8.38 -5.63 -5.24
CA LEU A 19 -7.84 -4.82 -6.33
C LEU A 19 -6.45 -5.30 -6.77
N MET A 20 -5.59 -5.71 -5.83
CA MET A 20 -4.27 -6.28 -6.14
C MET A 20 -4.40 -7.66 -6.81
N ALA A 21 -5.27 -8.53 -6.28
CA ALA A 21 -5.53 -9.84 -6.86
C ALA A 21 -6.11 -9.75 -8.28
N ALA A 22 -7.01 -8.79 -8.54
CA ALA A 22 -7.53 -8.52 -9.87
C ALA A 22 -6.45 -8.05 -10.87
N ARG A 23 -5.29 -7.62 -10.37
CA ARG A 23 -4.10 -7.24 -11.16
C ARG A 23 -3.02 -8.32 -11.20
N GLY A 24 -3.34 -9.51 -10.73
CA GLY A 24 -2.47 -10.68 -10.81
C GLY A 24 -1.60 -10.93 -9.59
N VAL A 25 -1.66 -10.10 -8.54
CA VAL A 25 -0.88 -10.31 -7.31
C VAL A 25 -1.44 -11.49 -6.52
N GLY A 26 -0.58 -12.45 -6.19
CA GLY A 26 -0.94 -13.65 -5.43
C GLY A 26 0.21 -14.21 -4.57
N PRO A 27 0.11 -15.48 -4.15
CA PRO A 27 1.21 -16.17 -3.48
C PRO A 27 2.51 -16.13 -4.28
N GLU A 28 3.63 -16.06 -3.58
CA GLU A 28 5.00 -15.97 -4.14
C GLU A 28 5.34 -14.63 -4.82
N ASP A 29 4.37 -13.72 -5.00
CA ASP A 29 4.65 -12.36 -5.45
C ASP A 29 5.18 -11.47 -4.32
N LEU A 30 5.89 -10.42 -4.72
CA LEU A 30 6.30 -9.32 -3.84
C LEU A 30 5.58 -8.03 -4.22
N VAL A 31 5.10 -7.31 -3.20
CA VAL A 31 4.57 -5.95 -3.35
C VAL A 31 5.46 -4.98 -2.59
N ALA A 32 6.08 -4.04 -3.30
CA ALA A 32 6.81 -2.95 -2.64
C ALA A 32 5.83 -1.94 -2.03
N VAL A 33 6.11 -1.51 -0.81
CA VAL A 33 5.27 -0.55 -0.08
C VAL A 33 6.14 0.64 0.30
N ALA A 34 5.92 1.77 -0.37
CA ALA A 34 6.61 3.03 -0.19
C ALA A 34 5.64 4.08 0.35
N MET A 35 5.47 4.13 1.68
CA MET A 35 4.52 5.01 2.35
C MET A 35 5.09 5.52 3.68
N HIS A 36 4.70 6.73 4.08
CA HIS A 36 4.95 7.23 5.42
C HIS A 36 4.13 6.47 6.47
N ARG A 37 4.58 6.54 7.73
CA ARG A 37 3.85 5.95 8.87
C ARG A 37 2.44 6.56 8.97
N SER A 38 1.43 5.72 8.85
CA SER A 38 0.01 6.09 8.89
C SER A 38 -0.88 4.86 9.07
N ALA A 39 -2.20 5.06 9.25
CA ALA A 39 -3.18 3.96 9.21
C ALA A 39 -3.28 3.33 7.80
N ASP A 40 -2.96 4.09 6.75
CA ASP A 40 -2.96 3.61 5.36
C ASP A 40 -1.81 2.63 5.12
N LEU A 41 -0.64 2.86 5.73
CA LEU A 41 0.45 1.90 5.72
C LEU A 41 0.01 0.55 6.31
N VAL A 42 -0.64 0.55 7.48
CA VAL A 42 -1.13 -0.70 8.11
C VAL A 42 -2.18 -1.37 7.22
N THR A 43 -3.08 -0.60 6.61
CA THR A 43 -4.07 -1.10 5.66
C THR A 43 -3.41 -1.76 4.44
N ALA A 44 -2.37 -1.13 3.88
CA ALA A 44 -1.62 -1.66 2.75
C ALA A 44 -0.92 -2.98 3.08
N LEU A 45 -0.21 -3.03 4.21
CA LEU A 45 0.47 -4.26 4.66
C LEU A 45 -0.53 -5.41 4.85
N LEU A 46 -1.66 -5.17 5.51
CA LEU A 46 -2.69 -6.19 5.68
C LEU A 46 -3.29 -6.63 4.34
N ALA A 47 -3.48 -5.71 3.41
CA ALA A 47 -3.99 -6.03 2.08
C ALA A 47 -3.03 -6.94 1.30
N VAL A 48 -1.72 -6.70 1.37
CA VAL A 48 -0.69 -7.55 0.74
C VAL A 48 -0.71 -8.94 1.35
N LEU A 49 -0.75 -9.04 2.67
CA LEU A 49 -0.82 -10.35 3.34
C LEU A 49 -2.10 -11.12 2.96
N LYS A 50 -3.21 -10.42 2.74
CA LYS A 50 -4.49 -11.02 2.32
C LYS A 50 -4.49 -11.56 0.89
N THR A 51 -3.59 -11.10 0.01
CA THR A 51 -3.42 -11.72 -1.33
C THR A 51 -2.55 -12.97 -1.27
N GLY A 52 -1.88 -13.22 -0.13
CA GLY A 52 -0.86 -14.26 0.01
C GLY A 52 0.54 -13.82 -0.45
N ALA A 53 0.69 -12.57 -0.89
CA ALA A 53 1.96 -12.01 -1.33
C ALA A 53 2.84 -11.60 -0.13
N GLY A 54 4.15 -11.49 -0.37
CA GLY A 54 5.09 -10.83 0.53
C GLY A 54 5.11 -9.31 0.29
N TYR A 55 5.44 -8.53 1.32
CA TYR A 55 5.69 -7.10 1.17
C TYR A 55 7.18 -6.78 1.26
N LEU A 56 7.63 -5.82 0.45
CA LEU A 56 8.96 -5.22 0.54
C LEU A 56 8.80 -3.79 1.09
N PRO A 57 9.25 -3.50 2.32
CA PRO A 57 9.20 -2.14 2.84
C PRO A 57 10.25 -1.27 2.14
N VAL A 58 9.81 -0.15 1.57
CA VAL A 58 10.67 0.85 0.94
C VAL A 58 10.50 2.16 1.70
N ASP A 59 11.57 2.68 2.27
CA ASP A 59 11.55 3.98 2.94
C ASP A 59 11.57 5.11 1.88
N PRO A 60 10.53 5.95 1.78
CA PRO A 60 10.52 7.07 0.84
C PRO A 60 11.62 8.11 1.10
N GLY A 61 12.20 8.12 2.32
CA GLY A 61 13.33 8.98 2.68
C GLY A 61 14.68 8.51 2.13
N TYR A 62 14.75 7.35 1.48
CA TYR A 62 15.98 6.89 0.84
C TYR A 62 16.28 7.68 -0.45
N PRO A 63 17.57 7.84 -0.81
CA PRO A 63 17.94 8.38 -2.11
C PRO A 63 17.30 7.59 -3.26
N ALA A 64 16.91 8.28 -4.33
CA ALA A 64 16.23 7.69 -5.48
C ALA A 64 16.99 6.47 -6.06
N ASP A 65 18.31 6.57 -6.18
CA ASP A 65 19.15 5.46 -6.69
C ASP A 65 19.05 4.21 -5.81
N ARG A 66 18.91 4.37 -4.48
CA ARG A 66 18.75 3.26 -3.55
C ARG A 66 17.38 2.61 -3.70
N ILE A 67 16.33 3.41 -3.87
CA ILE A 67 14.98 2.91 -4.13
C ILE A 67 14.97 2.16 -5.46
N ALA A 68 15.55 2.73 -6.53
CA ALA A 68 15.66 2.11 -7.83
C ALA A 68 16.43 0.77 -7.76
N TYR A 69 17.54 0.73 -7.02
CA TYR A 69 18.29 -0.50 -6.78
C TYR A 69 17.43 -1.57 -6.10
N MET A 70 16.72 -1.23 -5.01
CA MET A 70 15.86 -2.18 -4.29
C MET A 70 14.75 -2.73 -5.19
N LEU A 71 14.12 -1.88 -6.01
CA LEU A 71 13.06 -2.30 -6.92
C LEU A 71 13.60 -3.17 -8.07
N ALA A 72 14.79 -2.86 -8.59
CA ALA A 72 15.44 -3.64 -9.63
C ALA A 72 15.89 -5.03 -9.14
N ASP A 73 16.37 -5.11 -7.90
CA ASP A 73 16.80 -6.37 -7.27
C ASP A 73 15.60 -7.26 -6.94
N ALA A 74 14.59 -6.70 -6.26
CA ALA A 74 13.44 -7.46 -5.77
C ALA A 74 12.37 -7.76 -6.83
N ARG A 75 12.31 -6.97 -7.92
CA ARG A 75 11.33 -7.08 -9.02
C ARG A 75 9.90 -7.32 -8.52
N PRO A 76 9.35 -6.43 -7.66
CA PRO A 76 8.01 -6.61 -7.13
C PRO A 76 6.98 -6.59 -8.26
N ALA A 77 5.93 -7.39 -8.13
CA ALA A 77 4.79 -7.40 -9.04
C ALA A 77 4.04 -6.05 -9.03
N LEU A 78 4.14 -5.31 -7.93
CA LEU A 78 3.43 -4.04 -7.73
C LEU A 78 4.18 -3.13 -6.75
N VAL A 79 4.10 -1.81 -6.96
CA VAL A 79 4.52 -0.80 -5.98
C VAL A 79 3.31 -0.04 -5.47
N LEU A 80 3.06 -0.08 -4.16
CA LEU A 80 2.06 0.71 -3.45
C LEU A 80 2.69 1.97 -2.87
N THR A 81 2.08 3.12 -3.16
CA THR A 81 2.47 4.41 -2.59
C THR A 81 1.27 5.33 -2.42
N THR A 82 1.44 6.43 -1.70
CA THR A 82 0.41 7.45 -1.50
C THR A 82 0.60 8.61 -2.48
N GLY A 83 -0.49 9.34 -2.79
CA GLY A 83 -0.47 10.40 -3.82
C GLY A 83 0.44 11.60 -3.49
N ASP A 84 0.79 11.80 -2.22
CA ASP A 84 1.78 12.80 -1.79
C ASP A 84 3.22 12.42 -2.15
N LEU A 85 3.46 11.14 -2.46
CA LEU A 85 4.78 10.60 -2.87
C LEU A 85 4.93 10.44 -4.39
N THR A 86 3.86 10.63 -5.16
CA THR A 86 3.93 10.67 -6.64
C THR A 86 4.44 12.03 -7.13
N GLY A 87 5.76 12.22 -7.10
CA GLY A 87 6.45 13.30 -7.83
C GLY A 87 6.70 12.94 -9.31
N PRO A 88 7.18 13.88 -10.14
CA PRO A 88 7.52 13.62 -11.56
C PRO A 88 8.64 12.57 -11.75
N ASP A 89 9.43 12.30 -10.70
CA ASP A 89 10.52 11.31 -10.67
C ASP A 89 10.14 10.01 -9.93
N GLY A 90 8.84 9.80 -9.62
CA GLY A 90 8.37 8.55 -9.01
C GLY A 90 8.53 7.35 -9.94
N PRO A 91 8.66 6.12 -9.41
CA PRO A 91 8.82 4.92 -10.23
C PRO A 91 7.63 4.81 -11.20
N GLY A 92 7.94 4.91 -12.49
CA GLY A 92 6.98 4.90 -13.59
C GLY A 92 6.00 3.74 -13.46
N GLU A 93 4.72 4.06 -13.66
CA GLU A 93 3.58 3.14 -13.69
C GLU A 93 3.43 2.21 -12.47
N ALA A 94 3.84 2.69 -11.29
CA ALA A 94 3.36 2.14 -10.02
C ALA A 94 1.86 2.44 -9.88
N LEU A 95 1.05 1.38 -9.76
CA LEU A 95 -0.40 1.45 -9.62
C LEU A 95 -0.81 2.44 -8.52
N THR A 96 -1.22 3.64 -8.96
CA THR A 96 -1.76 4.70 -8.11
C THR A 96 -3.13 4.27 -7.60
N GLY A 97 -3.12 3.44 -6.57
CA GLY A 97 -4.30 3.18 -5.75
C GLY A 97 -4.45 4.32 -4.76
N THR A 98 -5.07 5.43 -5.14
CA THR A 98 -5.51 6.42 -4.16
C THR A 98 -6.55 5.75 -3.27
N LEU A 99 -6.19 5.47 -2.01
CA LEU A 99 -7.17 5.12 -1.00
C LEU A 99 -8.15 6.30 -0.91
N PRO A 100 -9.48 6.07 -0.96
CA PRO A 100 -10.43 7.16 -0.83
C PRO A 100 -10.15 7.89 0.50
N ALA A 101 -10.06 9.22 0.42
CA ALA A 101 -9.84 10.06 1.59
C ALA A 101 -10.88 9.70 2.67
N SER A 102 -10.38 9.43 3.89
CA SER A 102 -11.22 9.10 5.04
C SER A 102 -12.21 10.24 5.30
N GLY A 103 -13.48 10.03 4.95
CA GLY A 103 -14.58 10.74 5.60
C GLY A 103 -14.79 10.16 7.00
N PRO A 104 -15.10 10.98 8.02
CA PRO A 104 -15.50 10.45 9.32
C PRO A 104 -16.82 9.67 9.16
N ASP A 105 -16.80 8.38 9.48
CA ASP A 105 -18.00 7.56 9.64
C ASP A 105 -18.68 7.99 10.97
N PRO A 106 -19.99 8.32 10.98
CA PRO A 106 -20.67 8.72 12.21
C PRO A 106 -20.55 7.64 13.29
N SER A 107 -20.10 8.09 14.46
CA SER A 107 -20.06 7.35 15.73
C SER A 107 -21.31 6.48 15.91
N PRO A 108 -21.18 5.17 16.22
CA PRO A 108 -22.33 4.42 16.66
C PRO A 108 -22.74 4.95 18.03
N ALA A 109 -23.88 5.63 18.07
CA ALA A 109 -24.55 5.98 19.30
C ALA A 109 -24.73 4.73 20.16
N ALA A 110 -24.32 4.83 21.42
CA ALA A 110 -24.71 3.98 22.53
C ALA A 110 -25.06 4.90 23.70
#